data_AF-A0A436H0L4-F1
#
_entry.id   AF-A0A436H0L4-F1
#
_cell.length_a   1.000
_cell.length_b   1.000
_cell.length_c   1.000
_cell.angle_alpha   90.00
_cell.angle_beta   90.00
_cell.angle_gamma   90.00
#
_symmetry.space_group_name_H-M   'P 1'
#
loop_
_entity.id
_entity.type
_entity.pdbx_description
1 polymer ?
#
loop_
_entity_poly.entity_id
_entity_poly.type
_entity_poly.pdbx_seq_one_letter_code
_entity_poly.pdbx_strand_id
1 'polypeptide(L)'
;MKCMVINLDRSPDRLAHVTAEFAKVGVSFDRVPAVDALHRPEFAATSPSLTPTEAACLMSHKVCWTIIADGEDAFGAIFEDDVLLSEAAGPMLSDDGWIPANADIVKLETYLKKTVIAMKRTCVSRVFSVVRLYGFHIGAAGYIISKQAARDLIARSLDAPADHVIFDPSLPTSSSKAIYQLLPALCVQNDLIREKAFGLTSLLSEERLVRASANSAPKRSPAEKLLVEARRISRQIFDIWRFRREKTIALA
;
A
#
# COMPACT_ATOMS: atom_id res chain seq x y z
N MET A 1 5.72 16.16 8.92
CA MET A 1 5.36 15.88 7.50
C MET A 1 3.93 16.25 7.18
N LYS A 2 3.66 16.62 5.92
CA LYS A 2 2.31 16.77 5.36
C LYS A 2 1.59 15.42 5.18
N CYS A 3 0.29 15.39 5.49
CA CYS A 3 -0.63 14.31 5.12
C CYS A 3 -1.49 14.73 3.92
N MET A 4 -1.65 13.85 2.94
CA MET A 4 -2.51 14.06 1.77
C MET A 4 -3.50 12.93 1.61
N VAL A 5 -4.72 13.26 1.16
CA VAL A 5 -5.77 12.28 0.88
C VAL A 5 -6.20 12.40 -0.58
N ILE A 6 -6.10 11.29 -1.31
CA ILE A 6 -6.58 11.14 -2.68
C ILE A 6 -8.09 10.88 -2.62
N ASN A 7 -8.89 11.74 -3.27
CA ASN A 7 -10.35 11.61 -3.31
C ASN A 7 -10.91 12.11 -4.64
N LEU A 8 -11.84 11.37 -5.23
CA LEU A 8 -12.55 11.78 -6.45
C LEU A 8 -13.51 12.95 -6.17
N ASP A 9 -13.57 13.94 -7.07
CA ASP A 9 -14.50 15.09 -6.95
C ASP A 9 -15.97 14.67 -6.89
N ARG A 10 -16.33 13.58 -7.58
CA ARG A 10 -17.68 13.01 -7.56
C ARG A 10 -18.00 12.14 -6.35
N SER A 11 -17.10 12.05 -5.36
CA SER A 11 -17.26 11.19 -4.18
C SER A 11 -17.22 11.99 -2.88
N PRO A 12 -18.18 12.93 -2.66
CA PRO A 12 -18.23 13.74 -1.44
C PRO A 12 -18.48 12.91 -0.19
N ASP A 13 -19.21 11.80 -0.28
CA ASP A 13 -19.45 10.91 0.87
C ASP A 13 -18.17 10.22 1.36
N ARG A 14 -17.29 9.82 0.43
CA ARG A 14 -15.97 9.25 0.78
C ARG A 14 -15.04 10.31 1.37
N LEU A 15 -15.12 11.55 0.88
CA LEU A 15 -14.40 12.67 1.48
C LEU A 15 -14.88 12.95 2.91
N ALA A 16 -16.20 12.93 3.15
CA ALA A 16 -16.76 13.10 4.48
C ALA A 16 -16.32 11.98 5.44
N HIS A 17 -16.29 10.73 4.96
CA HIS A 17 -15.77 9.57 5.69
C HIS A 17 -14.33 9.78 6.15
N VAL A 18 -13.39 10.00 5.21
CA VAL A 18 -11.97 10.16 5.56
C VAL A 18 -11.72 11.43 6.38
N THR A 19 -12.53 12.48 6.18
CA THR A 19 -12.50 13.68 7.03
C THR A 19 -12.82 13.35 8.49
N ALA A 20 -13.84 12.53 8.73
CA ALA A 20 -14.18 12.07 10.07
C ALA A 20 -13.08 11.20 10.68
N GLU A 21 -12.44 10.32 9.89
CA GLU A 21 -11.33 9.48 10.36
C GLU A 21 -10.11 10.32 10.81
N PHE A 22 -9.71 11.31 10.01
CA PHE A 22 -8.61 12.21 10.37
C PHE A 22 -8.95 13.12 11.56
N ALA A 23 -10.20 13.55 11.68
CA ALA A 23 -10.66 14.33 12.83
C ALA A 23 -10.57 13.53 14.15
N LYS A 24 -10.89 12.23 14.14
CA LYS A 24 -10.79 11.35 15.33
C LYS A 24 -9.38 11.30 15.91
N VAL A 25 -8.37 11.40 15.05
CA VAL A 25 -6.95 11.31 15.44
C VAL A 25 -6.28 12.68 15.54
N GLY A 26 -7.02 13.77 15.33
CA GLY A 26 -6.55 15.15 15.52
C GLY A 26 -5.52 15.61 14.48
N VAL A 27 -5.59 15.10 13.24
CA VAL A 27 -4.62 15.41 12.17
C VAL A 27 -5.34 16.05 10.99
N SER A 28 -4.81 17.16 10.47
CA SER A 28 -5.28 17.75 9.22
C SER A 28 -4.62 17.09 8.01
N PHE A 29 -5.30 17.11 6.86
CA PHE A 29 -4.73 16.65 5.60
C PHE A 29 -5.06 17.63 4.47
N ASP A 30 -4.23 17.60 3.42
CA ASP A 30 -4.49 18.27 2.16
C ASP A 30 -5.24 17.30 1.23
N ARG A 31 -6.43 17.69 0.77
CA ARG A 31 -7.16 16.92 -0.25
C ARG A 31 -6.45 17.07 -1.59
N VAL A 32 -6.13 15.95 -2.23
CA VAL A 32 -5.64 15.88 -3.60
C VAL A 32 -6.77 15.31 -4.47
N PRO A 33 -7.29 16.09 -5.45
CA PRO A 33 -8.28 15.58 -6.38
C PRO A 33 -7.74 14.37 -7.13
N ALA A 34 -8.42 13.24 -6.99
CA ALA A 34 -8.08 12.03 -7.70
C ALA A 34 -8.37 12.19 -9.20
N VAL A 35 -7.52 11.58 -10.02
CA VAL A 35 -7.79 11.43 -11.44
C VAL A 35 -8.96 10.47 -11.62
N ASP A 36 -9.98 10.90 -12.35
CA ASP A 36 -11.16 10.06 -12.63
C ASP A 36 -11.00 9.34 -13.98
N ALA A 37 -11.01 8.01 -13.94
CA ALA A 37 -10.94 7.17 -15.13
C ALA A 37 -12.08 7.45 -16.12
N LEU A 38 -13.25 7.90 -15.64
CA LEU A 38 -14.40 8.22 -16.49
C LEU A 38 -14.12 9.34 -17.49
N HIS A 39 -13.20 10.25 -17.16
CA HIS A 39 -12.83 11.38 -18.00
C HIS A 39 -11.48 11.17 -18.70
N ARG A 40 -10.93 9.95 -18.66
CA ARG A 40 -9.59 9.61 -19.16
C ARG A 40 -9.57 8.33 -20.00
N PRO A 41 -10.34 8.27 -21.11
CA PRO A 41 -10.34 7.09 -21.99
C PRO A 41 -8.95 6.77 -22.57
N GLU A 42 -8.06 7.76 -22.66
CA GLU A 42 -6.68 7.60 -23.14
C GLU A 42 -5.83 6.64 -22.31
N PHE A 43 -6.19 6.39 -21.04
CA PHE A 43 -5.43 5.47 -20.18
C PHE A 43 -5.43 4.03 -20.68
N ALA A 44 -6.49 3.61 -21.38
CA ALA A 44 -6.53 2.30 -22.01
C ALA A 44 -5.44 2.13 -23.09
N ALA A 45 -4.97 3.23 -23.69
CA ALA A 45 -3.94 3.21 -24.73
C ALA A 45 -2.52 3.38 -24.18
N THR A 46 -2.34 4.17 -23.12
CA THR A 46 -1.00 4.50 -22.58
C THR A 46 -0.49 3.50 -21.54
N SER A 47 -1.39 2.71 -20.94
CA SER A 47 -1.07 1.73 -19.90
C SER A 47 -1.78 0.42 -20.19
N PRO A 48 -1.36 -0.33 -21.23
CA PRO A 48 -2.09 -1.50 -21.72
C PRO A 48 -2.17 -2.62 -20.68
N SER A 49 -1.29 -2.61 -19.66
CA SER A 49 -1.28 -3.60 -18.59
C SER A 49 -2.22 -3.23 -17.43
N LEU A 50 -2.81 -2.03 -17.42
CA LEU A 50 -3.67 -1.52 -16.36
C LEU A 50 -5.12 -1.39 -16.81
N THR A 51 -6.07 -1.59 -15.89
CA THR A 51 -7.42 -1.05 -16.12
C THR A 51 -7.39 0.48 -16.13
N PRO A 52 -8.37 1.16 -16.76
CA PRO A 52 -8.49 2.62 -16.66
C PRO A 52 -8.51 3.11 -15.21
N THR A 53 -9.15 2.36 -14.30
CA THR A 53 -9.20 2.65 -12.86
C THR A 53 -7.82 2.51 -12.20
N GLU A 54 -7.07 1.45 -12.50
CA GLU A 54 -5.71 1.24 -11.98
C GLU A 54 -4.75 2.32 -12.48
N ALA A 55 -4.86 2.70 -13.76
CA ALA A 55 -4.09 3.79 -14.33
C ALA A 55 -4.45 5.14 -13.68
N ALA A 56 -5.73 5.44 -13.50
CA ALA A 56 -6.18 6.67 -12.84
C ALA A 56 -5.74 6.73 -11.36
N CYS A 57 -5.81 5.61 -10.64
CA CYS A 57 -5.27 5.47 -9.29
C CYS A 57 -3.75 5.75 -9.26
N LEU A 58 -2.97 5.10 -10.12
CA LEU A 58 -1.52 5.33 -10.23
C LEU A 58 -1.19 6.79 -10.56
N MET A 59 -1.93 7.41 -11.47
CA MET A 59 -1.75 8.82 -11.83
C MET A 59 -2.08 9.75 -10.66
N SER A 60 -3.09 9.41 -9.85
CA SER A 60 -3.41 10.16 -8.62
C SER A 60 -2.27 10.09 -7.60
N HIS A 61 -1.65 8.92 -7.42
CA HIS A 61 -0.44 8.81 -6.59
C HIS A 61 0.74 9.58 -7.17
N LYS A 62 0.93 9.58 -8.50
CA LYS A 62 1.96 10.41 -9.15
C LYS A 62 1.78 11.90 -8.84
N VAL A 63 0.54 12.40 -8.81
CA VAL A 63 0.28 13.80 -8.41
C VAL A 63 0.77 14.04 -6.98
N CYS A 64 0.46 13.16 -6.02
CA CYS A 64 0.98 13.25 -4.66
C CYS A 64 2.51 13.18 -4.61
N TRP A 65 3.14 12.30 -5.39
CA TRP A 65 4.60 12.20 -5.46
C TRP A 65 5.24 13.47 -6.00
N THR A 66 4.65 14.11 -7.01
CA THR A 66 5.11 15.40 -7.51
C THR A 66 5.03 16.47 -6.43
N ILE A 67 3.91 16.56 -5.70
CA ILE A 67 3.75 17.52 -4.59
C ILE A 67 4.84 17.30 -3.52
N ILE A 68 5.15 16.05 -3.17
CA ILE A 68 6.21 15.73 -2.19
C ILE A 68 7.59 16.02 -2.75
N ALA A 69 7.85 15.68 -4.01
CA ALA A 69 9.13 15.88 -4.68
C ALA A 69 9.52 17.36 -4.78
N ASP A 70 8.52 18.22 -4.97
CA ASP A 70 8.66 19.67 -5.13
C ASP A 70 8.53 20.44 -3.80
N GLY A 71 7.91 19.84 -2.77
CA GLY A 71 7.74 20.42 -1.45
C GLY A 71 9.00 20.44 -0.58
N GLU A 72 8.96 21.10 0.57
CA GLU A 72 10.12 21.27 1.46
C GLU A 72 10.34 20.09 2.43
N ASP A 73 9.27 19.37 2.79
CA ASP A 73 9.33 18.28 3.77
C ASP A 73 10.20 17.10 3.29
N ALA A 74 10.89 16.44 4.21
CA ALA A 74 11.67 15.23 3.92
C ALA A 74 10.80 14.03 3.54
N PHE A 75 9.56 14.00 4.05
CA PHE A 75 8.58 12.94 3.87
C PHE A 75 7.19 13.52 3.63
N GLY A 76 6.34 12.77 2.94
CA GLY A 76 4.90 13.02 2.90
C GLY A 76 4.12 11.72 3.10
N ALA A 77 2.99 11.81 3.80
CA ALA A 77 2.07 10.71 3.99
C ALA A 77 0.92 10.81 2.96
N ILE A 78 0.63 9.70 2.29
CA ILE A 78 -0.41 9.60 1.27
C ILE A 78 -1.44 8.58 1.73
N PHE A 79 -2.71 8.96 1.63
CA PHE A 79 -3.85 8.12 1.95
C PHE A 79 -4.88 8.12 0.83
N GLU A 80 -5.62 7.03 0.70
CA GLU A 80 -6.88 6.99 -0.05
C GLU A 80 -8.06 7.34 0.86
N ASP A 81 -9.17 7.75 0.28
CA ASP A 81 -10.38 8.21 0.97
C ASP A 81 -11.27 7.10 1.55
N ASP A 82 -10.88 5.83 1.40
CA ASP A 82 -11.56 4.67 1.99
C ASP A 82 -10.85 4.09 3.21
N VAL A 83 -9.86 4.78 3.77
CA VAL A 83 -9.15 4.28 4.96
C VAL A 83 -10.00 4.33 6.23
N LEU A 84 -9.75 3.38 7.13
CA LEU A 84 -10.04 3.45 8.54
C LEU A 84 -8.72 3.61 9.29
N LEU A 85 -8.63 4.60 10.16
CA LEU A 85 -7.42 4.89 10.93
C LEU A 85 -7.49 4.24 12.32
N SER A 86 -6.36 3.75 12.81
CA SER A 86 -6.22 3.38 14.21
C SER A 86 -6.36 4.62 15.10
N GLU A 87 -6.98 4.46 16.27
CA GLU A 87 -7.08 5.55 17.27
C GLU A 87 -5.70 6.07 17.70
N ALA A 88 -4.67 5.24 17.59
CA ALA A 88 -3.29 5.61 17.91
C ALA A 88 -2.55 6.33 16.75
N ALA A 89 -3.22 6.66 15.64
CA ALA A 89 -2.55 7.18 14.44
C ALA A 89 -2.02 8.60 14.58
N GLY A 90 -2.68 9.45 15.38
CA GLY A 90 -2.39 10.88 15.47
C GLY A 90 -0.90 11.20 15.68
N PRO A 91 -0.26 10.67 16.74
CA PRO A 91 1.16 10.89 17.00
C PRO A 91 2.10 10.44 15.86
N MET A 92 1.73 9.39 15.12
CA MET A 92 2.54 8.86 14.02
C MET A 92 2.45 9.72 12.76
N LEU A 93 1.39 10.52 12.60
CA LEU A 93 1.16 11.36 11.43
C LEU A 93 1.56 12.82 11.65
N SER A 94 1.54 13.28 12.90
CA SER A 94 1.95 14.63 13.28
C SER A 94 3.47 14.80 13.40
N ASP A 95 4.23 13.71 13.52
CA ASP A 95 5.69 13.71 13.65
C ASP A 95 6.32 12.70 12.69
N ASP A 96 7.44 13.06 12.07
CA ASP A 96 8.24 12.19 11.20
C ASP A 96 9.57 11.75 11.84
N GLY A 97 9.90 12.24 13.05
CA GLY A 97 11.13 11.89 13.76
C GLY A 97 11.27 10.42 14.13
N TRP A 98 10.17 9.66 14.08
CA TRP A 98 10.17 8.21 14.31
C TRP A 98 10.53 7.38 13.08
N ILE A 99 10.48 7.99 11.89
CA ILE A 99 10.74 7.31 10.62
C ILE A 99 12.24 6.97 10.53
N PRO A 100 12.62 5.72 10.15
CA PRO A 100 14.03 5.40 9.96
C PRO A 100 14.70 6.35 8.96
N ALA A 101 15.85 6.90 9.31
CA ALA A 101 16.54 7.90 8.47
C ALA A 101 16.88 7.40 7.06
N ASN A 102 17.04 6.09 6.88
CA ASN A 102 17.29 5.46 5.58
C ASN A 102 16.00 4.99 4.88
N ALA A 103 14.80 5.26 5.42
CA ALA A 103 13.56 4.81 4.81
C ALA A 103 13.28 5.60 3.53
N ASP A 104 13.04 4.87 2.45
CA ASP A 104 12.46 5.44 1.24
C ASP A 104 10.94 5.49 1.34
N ILE A 105 10.36 4.42 1.88
CA ILE A 105 8.90 4.23 2.00
C ILE A 105 8.61 3.52 3.33
N VAL A 106 7.55 3.96 4.03
CA VAL A 106 6.97 3.23 5.16
C VAL A 106 5.51 2.92 4.85
N LYS A 107 5.19 1.63 4.69
CA LYS A 107 3.81 1.18 4.55
C LYS A 107 3.07 1.29 5.88
N LEU A 108 1.97 2.02 5.87
CA LEU A 108 1.09 2.23 7.02
C LEU A 108 -0.11 1.28 6.99
N GLU A 109 -0.56 0.90 5.80
CA GLU A 109 -1.72 0.04 5.60
C GLU A 109 -1.44 -1.44 5.91
N THR A 110 -2.49 -2.16 6.28
CA THR A 110 -2.59 -3.62 6.12
C THR A 110 -3.76 -4.03 5.24
N TYR A 111 -3.54 -5.03 4.39
CA TYR A 111 -4.61 -5.76 3.70
C TYR A 111 -5.01 -7.06 4.44
N LEU A 112 -4.55 -7.23 5.68
CA LEU A 112 -4.75 -8.43 6.51
C LEU A 112 -4.32 -9.73 5.80
N LYS A 113 -3.32 -9.61 4.92
CA LYS A 113 -2.67 -10.72 4.21
C LYS A 113 -1.26 -10.94 4.78
N LYS A 114 -0.72 -12.12 4.48
CA LYS A 114 0.65 -12.45 4.82
C LYS A 114 1.62 -11.71 3.90
N THR A 115 2.73 -11.28 4.47
CA THR A 115 3.90 -10.80 3.71
C THR A 115 5.19 -11.21 4.43
N VAL A 116 6.33 -11.00 3.78
CA VAL A 116 7.65 -11.34 4.32
C VAL A 116 8.31 -10.09 4.91
N ILE A 117 8.61 -10.13 6.20
CA ILE A 117 9.22 -9.01 6.95
C ILE A 117 10.51 -9.46 7.63
N ALA A 118 11.35 -8.51 8.02
CA ALA A 118 12.46 -8.79 8.94
C ALA A 118 11.97 -9.33 10.29
N MET A 119 12.77 -10.21 10.90
CA MET A 119 12.59 -10.61 12.30
C MET A 119 12.96 -9.48 13.26
N LYS A 120 14.02 -8.70 12.94
CA LYS A 120 14.42 -7.52 13.71
C LYS A 120 13.36 -6.42 13.54
N ARG A 121 12.87 -5.92 14.68
CA ARG A 121 11.97 -4.78 14.78
C ARG A 121 12.64 -3.65 15.54
N THR A 122 12.28 -2.42 15.21
CA THR A 122 12.65 -1.22 15.97
C THR A 122 11.39 -0.60 16.53
N CYS A 123 11.30 -0.43 17.84
CA CYS A 123 10.17 0.27 18.46
C CYS A 123 10.25 1.75 18.10
N VAL A 124 9.12 2.33 17.68
CA VAL A 124 9.01 3.73 17.28
C VAL A 124 8.00 4.50 18.13
N SER A 125 7.12 3.77 18.84
CA SER A 125 6.30 4.31 19.92
C SER A 125 5.97 3.20 20.94
N ARG A 126 5.08 3.49 21.90
CA ARG A 126 4.56 2.47 22.82
C ARG A 126 3.71 1.41 22.12
N VAL A 127 3.09 1.77 20.99
CA VAL A 127 2.18 0.91 20.23
C VAL A 127 2.87 0.34 18.99
N PHE A 128 3.69 1.16 18.33
CA PHE A 128 4.20 0.86 17.00
C PHE A 128 5.67 0.49 16.98
N SER A 129 6.00 -0.40 16.06
CA SER A 129 7.35 -0.75 15.65
C SER A 129 7.45 -0.70 14.12
N VAL A 130 8.66 -0.53 13.60
CA VAL A 130 8.96 -0.68 12.16
C VAL A 130 9.81 -1.91 11.92
N VAL A 131 9.58 -2.56 10.78
CA VAL A 131 10.38 -3.69 10.26
C VAL A 131 10.67 -3.49 8.79
N ARG A 132 11.79 -4.03 8.28
CA ARG A 132 12.01 -4.09 6.82
C ARG A 132 10.92 -4.95 6.18
N LEU A 133 10.35 -4.46 5.07
CA LEU A 133 9.43 -5.21 4.23
C LEU A 133 10.23 -5.83 3.07
N TYR A 134 10.18 -7.15 2.93
CA TYR A 134 10.90 -7.91 1.90
C TYR A 134 9.99 -8.62 0.91
N GLY A 135 8.73 -8.85 1.27
CA GLY A 135 7.72 -9.42 0.40
C GLY A 135 6.76 -8.36 -0.12
N PHE A 136 6.10 -8.66 -1.22
CA PHE A 136 4.95 -7.86 -1.66
C PHE A 136 3.87 -7.86 -0.57
N HIS A 137 3.29 -6.70 -0.33
CA HIS A 137 2.11 -6.55 0.52
C HIS A 137 1.13 -5.66 -0.25
N ILE A 138 0.01 -6.26 -0.68
CA ILE A 138 -1.00 -5.61 -1.52
C ILE A 138 -1.61 -4.37 -0.84
N GLY A 139 -2.09 -3.41 -1.64
CA GLY A 139 -2.70 -2.16 -1.19
C GLY A 139 -1.74 -0.97 -1.14
N ALA A 140 -2.25 0.23 -1.41
CA ALA A 140 -1.52 1.50 -1.30
C ALA A 140 -2.36 2.59 -0.62
N ALA A 141 -3.38 2.20 0.15
CA ALA A 141 -4.33 3.11 0.77
C ALA A 141 -3.72 3.99 1.86
N GLY A 142 -2.54 3.62 2.39
CA GLY A 142 -1.81 4.43 3.36
C GLY A 142 -0.32 4.11 3.41
N TYR A 143 0.51 5.10 3.11
CA TYR A 143 1.96 5.00 3.22
C TYR A 143 2.64 6.36 3.35
N ILE A 144 3.88 6.34 3.81
CA ILE A 144 4.79 7.50 3.81
C ILE A 144 5.86 7.26 2.76
N ILE A 145 6.23 8.31 2.03
CA ILE A 145 7.31 8.27 1.03
C ILE A 145 8.26 9.44 1.26
N SER A 146 9.56 9.18 1.11
CA SER A 146 10.59 10.21 1.17
C SER A 146 10.57 11.07 -0.09
N LYS A 147 11.02 12.32 0.03
CA LYS A 147 11.17 13.24 -1.09
C LYS A 147 12.01 12.66 -2.23
N GLN A 148 13.09 11.95 -1.91
CA GLN A 148 13.95 11.33 -2.92
C GLN A 148 13.26 10.14 -3.60
N ALA A 149 12.57 9.29 -2.83
CA ALA A 149 11.84 8.16 -3.42
C ALA A 149 10.70 8.64 -4.34
N ALA A 150 9.99 9.72 -3.96
CA ALA A 150 8.99 10.34 -4.80
C ALA A 150 9.59 10.84 -6.14
N ARG A 151 10.72 11.55 -6.09
CA ARG A 151 11.47 11.99 -7.29
C ARG A 151 11.87 10.84 -8.21
N ASP A 152 12.36 9.75 -7.63
CA ASP A 152 12.79 8.58 -8.40
C ASP A 152 11.61 7.86 -9.07
N LEU A 153 10.43 7.85 -8.44
CA LEU A 153 9.23 7.24 -9.02
C LEU A 153 8.62 8.09 -10.14
N ILE A 154 8.57 9.42 -10.00
CA ILE A 154 8.00 10.30 -11.05
C ILE A 154 8.86 10.33 -12.31
N ALA A 155 10.18 10.12 -12.19
CA ALA A 155 11.11 10.07 -13.33
C ALA A 155 10.97 8.80 -14.18
N ARG A 156 10.14 7.84 -13.77
CA ARG A 156 9.97 6.55 -14.44
C ARG A 156 8.68 6.46 -15.25
N SER A 157 8.78 5.74 -16.37
CA SER A 157 7.59 5.19 -17.02
C SER A 157 7.08 4.00 -16.20
N LEU A 158 5.80 4.03 -15.84
CA LEU A 158 5.18 3.05 -14.93
C LEU A 158 3.95 2.44 -15.63
N ASP A 159 3.88 1.12 -15.65
CA ASP A 159 2.78 0.34 -16.23
C ASP A 159 2.43 -0.85 -15.31
N ALA A 160 2.20 -0.54 -14.03
CA ALA A 160 1.80 -1.49 -13.00
C ALA A 160 0.91 -0.76 -11.97
N PRO A 161 0.01 -1.47 -11.24
CA PRO A 161 -0.81 -0.84 -10.21
C PRO A 161 0.06 -0.15 -9.14
N ALA A 162 -0.47 0.88 -8.48
CA ALA A 162 0.29 1.71 -7.55
C ALA A 162 0.97 0.88 -6.44
N ASP A 163 0.24 -0.08 -5.85
CA ASP A 163 0.78 -0.97 -4.83
C ASP A 163 1.92 -1.87 -5.35
N HIS A 164 1.83 -2.37 -6.58
CA HIS A 164 2.94 -3.10 -7.22
C HIS A 164 4.15 -2.19 -7.44
N VAL A 165 3.96 -0.99 -8.02
CA VAL A 165 5.04 -0.03 -8.23
C VAL A 165 5.80 0.24 -6.93
N ILE A 166 5.08 0.46 -5.83
CA ILE A 166 5.65 0.88 -4.56
C ILE A 166 6.19 -0.32 -3.76
N PHE A 167 5.52 -1.47 -3.77
CA PHE A 167 5.75 -2.56 -2.81
C PHE A 167 6.11 -3.93 -3.41
N ASP A 168 6.11 -4.13 -4.73
CA ASP A 168 6.46 -5.43 -5.33
C ASP A 168 7.97 -5.54 -5.54
N PRO A 169 8.73 -6.28 -4.70
CA PRO A 169 10.19 -6.35 -4.74
C PRO A 169 10.75 -6.99 -6.02
N SER A 170 9.92 -7.52 -6.91
CA SER A 170 10.34 -7.96 -8.24
C SER A 170 10.54 -6.79 -9.22
N LEU A 171 9.98 -5.62 -8.92
CA LEU A 171 10.07 -4.43 -9.78
C LEU A 171 11.27 -3.55 -9.39
N PRO A 172 11.98 -2.96 -10.37
CA PRO A 172 13.07 -2.01 -10.11
C PRO A 172 12.64 -0.75 -9.33
N THR A 173 11.34 -0.43 -9.32
CA THR A 173 10.71 0.69 -8.59
C THR A 173 10.79 0.55 -7.09
N SER A 174 10.78 -0.69 -6.58
CA SER A 174 10.74 -1.00 -5.15
C SER A 174 11.98 -1.77 -4.68
N SER A 175 12.61 -2.58 -5.55
CA SER A 175 13.70 -3.49 -5.17
C SER A 175 14.98 -2.78 -4.74
N SER A 176 15.18 -1.56 -5.25
CA SER A 176 16.27 -0.66 -4.86
C SER A 176 15.97 0.18 -3.62
N LYS A 177 14.75 0.07 -3.07
CA LYS A 177 14.25 0.97 -2.02
C LYS A 177 14.29 0.35 -0.64
N ALA A 178 14.61 1.20 0.33
CA ALA A 178 14.47 0.92 1.72
C ALA A 178 13.00 1.03 2.18
N ILE A 179 12.20 -0.01 1.90
CA ILE A 179 10.80 -0.12 2.31
C ILE A 179 10.61 -0.75 3.71
N TYR A 180 9.87 -0.08 4.57
CA TYR A 180 9.48 -0.55 5.90
C TYR A 180 7.98 -0.80 5.97
N GLN A 181 7.57 -1.68 6.90
CA GLN A 181 6.18 -1.89 7.30
C GLN A 181 6.03 -1.44 8.75
N LEU A 182 5.00 -0.65 9.03
CA LEU A 182 4.59 -0.33 10.40
C LEU A 182 3.84 -1.53 11.00
N LEU A 183 4.15 -1.86 12.26
CA LEU A 183 3.60 -2.97 13.02
C LEU A 183 3.11 -2.51 14.41
N PRO A 184 1.84 -2.75 14.77
CA PRO A 184 0.72 -3.04 13.85
C PRO A 184 0.55 -1.95 12.77
N ALA A 185 -0.25 -2.24 11.74
CA ALA A 185 -0.55 -1.28 10.68
C ALA A 185 -1.42 -0.14 11.24
N LEU A 186 -1.19 1.06 10.73
CA LEU A 186 -1.88 2.29 11.12
C LEU A 186 -3.30 2.37 10.57
N CYS A 187 -3.53 1.79 9.39
CA CYS A 187 -4.79 1.87 8.68
C CYS A 187 -5.13 0.60 7.89
N VAL A 188 -6.39 0.52 7.48
CA VAL A 188 -6.95 -0.54 6.62
C VAL A 188 -8.00 0.07 5.72
N GLN A 189 -8.28 -0.51 4.56
CA GLN A 189 -9.42 -0.10 3.73
C GLN A 189 -10.75 -0.51 4.37
N ASN A 190 -11.73 0.39 4.36
CA ASN A 190 -13.08 0.21 4.88
C ASN A 190 -13.80 -0.96 4.19
N ASP A 191 -13.64 -1.09 2.88
CA ASP A 191 -14.21 -2.18 2.10
C ASP A 191 -13.69 -3.54 2.58
N LEU A 192 -12.39 -3.67 2.89
CA LEU A 192 -11.83 -4.93 3.39
C LEU A 192 -12.46 -5.37 4.73
N ILE A 193 -12.78 -4.42 5.60
CA ILE A 193 -13.47 -4.70 6.87
C ILE A 193 -14.93 -5.09 6.61
N ARG A 194 -15.61 -4.41 5.70
CA ARG A 194 -16.99 -4.76 5.28
C ARG A 194 -17.04 -6.14 4.64
N GLU A 195 -16.11 -6.46 3.74
CA GLU A 195 -15.99 -7.79 3.13
C GLU A 195 -15.83 -8.88 4.19
N LYS A 196 -14.96 -8.67 5.18
CA LYS A 196 -14.77 -9.64 6.28
C LYS A 196 -15.99 -9.75 7.19
N ALA A 197 -16.66 -8.64 7.47
CA ALA A 197 -17.83 -8.61 8.34
C ALA A 197 -19.07 -9.23 7.68
N PHE A 198 -19.25 -9.00 6.38
CA PHE A 198 -20.44 -9.40 5.63
C PHE A 198 -20.22 -10.60 4.69
N GLY A 199 -18.99 -11.12 4.58
CA GLY A 199 -18.64 -12.17 3.61
C GLY A 199 -18.80 -11.74 2.14
N LEU A 200 -18.89 -10.44 1.87
CA LEU A 200 -19.05 -9.87 0.53
C LEU A 200 -17.68 -9.70 -0.14
N THR A 201 -17.66 -9.69 -1.47
CA THR A 201 -16.45 -9.41 -2.29
C THR A 201 -16.67 -8.06 -2.95
N SER A 202 -15.77 -7.08 -2.76
CA SER A 202 -15.80 -5.74 -3.38
C SER A 202 -15.83 -5.85 -4.92
N LEU A 203 -16.42 -4.87 -5.61
CA LEU A 203 -16.42 -4.79 -7.08
C LEU A 203 -15.00 -4.81 -7.68
N LEU A 204 -14.01 -4.23 -6.99
CA LEU A 204 -12.59 -4.31 -7.38
C LEU A 204 -12.02 -5.72 -7.18
N SER A 205 -12.47 -6.41 -6.13
CA SER A 205 -12.14 -7.81 -5.91
C SER A 205 -12.82 -8.72 -6.93
N GLU A 206 -14.05 -8.42 -7.35
CA GLU A 206 -14.76 -9.15 -8.40
C GLU A 206 -14.06 -9.00 -9.76
N GLU A 207 -13.67 -7.79 -10.17
CA GLU A 207 -12.88 -7.61 -11.40
C GLU A 207 -11.53 -8.35 -11.35
N ARG A 208 -10.85 -8.32 -10.20
CA ARG A 208 -9.60 -9.08 -9.97
C ARG A 208 -9.84 -10.59 -9.96
N LEU A 209 -10.95 -11.07 -9.40
CA LEU A 209 -11.36 -12.48 -9.37
C LEU A 209 -11.81 -12.98 -10.74
N VAL A 210 -12.44 -12.14 -11.55
CA VAL A 210 -12.80 -12.42 -12.94
C VAL A 210 -11.53 -12.57 -13.79
N ARG A 211 -10.54 -11.67 -13.64
CA ARG A 211 -9.22 -11.84 -14.28
C ARG A 211 -8.47 -13.07 -13.77
N ALA A 212 -8.52 -13.36 -12.46
CA ALA A 212 -7.87 -14.54 -11.89
C ALA A 212 -8.56 -15.86 -12.29
N SER A 213 -9.88 -15.87 -12.48
CA SER A 213 -10.64 -17.04 -12.93
C SER A 213 -10.52 -17.28 -14.43
N ALA A 214 -10.42 -16.21 -15.23
CA ALA A 214 -10.01 -16.29 -16.64
C ALA A 214 -8.60 -16.88 -16.81
N ASN A 215 -7.73 -16.69 -15.80
CA ASN A 215 -6.38 -17.28 -15.71
C ASN A 215 -6.31 -18.52 -14.80
N SER A 216 -7.42 -19.26 -14.62
CA SER A 216 -7.44 -20.41 -13.71
C SER A 216 -6.43 -21.49 -14.14
N ALA A 217 -5.39 -21.66 -13.33
CA ALA A 217 -4.44 -22.75 -13.49
C ALA A 217 -5.14 -24.11 -13.27
N PRO A 218 -4.78 -25.16 -14.03
CA PRO A 218 -5.39 -26.47 -13.91
C PRO A 218 -5.28 -27.06 -12.49
N LYS A 219 -6.24 -27.92 -12.13
CA LYS A 219 -6.25 -28.61 -10.82
C LYS A 219 -4.97 -29.44 -10.65
N ARG A 220 -4.20 -29.10 -9.61
CA ARG A 220 -2.87 -29.67 -9.36
C ARG A 220 -2.92 -31.13 -8.91
N SER A 221 -1.99 -31.94 -9.43
CA SER A 221 -1.80 -33.34 -9.04
C SER A 221 -1.24 -33.47 -7.62
N PRO A 222 -1.34 -34.66 -6.97
CA PRO A 222 -0.78 -34.88 -5.63
C PRO A 222 0.75 -34.62 -5.55
N ALA A 223 1.50 -34.96 -6.59
CA ALA A 223 2.94 -34.70 -6.67
C ALA A 223 3.26 -33.21 -6.74
N GLU A 224 2.46 -32.44 -7.50
CA GLU A 224 2.58 -30.99 -7.56
C GLU A 224 2.25 -30.33 -6.21
N LYS A 225 1.29 -30.86 -5.46
CA LYS A 225 1.01 -30.40 -4.09
C LYS A 225 2.22 -30.63 -3.17
N LEU A 226 2.83 -31.81 -3.21
CA LEU A 226 4.05 -32.12 -2.47
C LEU A 226 5.23 -31.22 -2.84
N LEU A 227 5.43 -30.96 -4.14
CA LEU A 227 6.46 -30.04 -4.63
C LEU A 227 6.21 -28.59 -4.17
N VAL A 228 4.95 -28.14 -4.19
CA VAL A 228 4.57 -26.80 -3.70
C VAL A 228 4.86 -26.68 -2.20
N GLU A 229 4.51 -27.71 -1.42
CA GLU A 229 4.80 -27.74 0.02
C GLU A 229 6.31 -27.79 0.32
N ALA A 230 7.08 -28.58 -0.43
CA ALA A 230 8.54 -28.60 -0.31
C ALA A 230 9.18 -27.25 -0.68
N ARG A 231 8.68 -26.60 -1.74
CA ARG A 231 9.08 -25.22 -2.11
C ARG A 231 8.70 -24.21 -1.03
N ARG A 232 7.54 -24.37 -0.38
CA ARG A 232 7.11 -23.53 0.74
C ARG A 232 8.05 -23.66 1.93
N ILE A 233 8.36 -24.89 2.35
CA ILE A 233 9.26 -25.16 3.48
C ILE A 233 10.67 -24.67 3.18
N SER A 234 11.21 -24.94 1.99
CA SER A 234 12.54 -24.45 1.59
C SER A 234 12.60 -22.91 1.55
N ARG A 235 11.56 -22.24 1.05
CA ARG A 235 11.46 -20.77 1.12
C ARG A 235 11.41 -20.28 2.57
N GLN A 236 10.64 -20.92 3.45
CA GLN A 236 10.58 -20.56 4.87
C GLN A 236 11.94 -20.73 5.57
N ILE A 237 12.64 -21.84 5.31
CA ILE A 237 13.99 -22.07 5.83
C ILE A 237 14.93 -20.97 5.30
N PHE A 238 14.91 -20.71 3.99
CA PHE A 238 15.73 -19.67 3.38
C PHE A 238 15.45 -18.27 3.94
N ASP A 239 14.18 -17.96 4.21
CA ASP A 239 13.78 -16.71 4.86
C ASP A 239 14.31 -16.64 6.29
N ILE A 240 14.22 -17.73 7.07
CA ILE A 240 14.79 -17.80 8.44
C ILE A 240 16.30 -17.56 8.41
N TRP A 241 17.03 -18.21 7.48
CA TRP A 241 18.46 -18.00 7.28
C TRP A 241 18.80 -16.55 6.94
N ARG A 242 17.88 -15.83 6.30
CA ARG A 242 18.00 -14.39 6.01
C ARG A 242 17.40 -13.48 7.09
N PHE A 243 17.06 -14.03 8.25
CA PHE A 243 16.38 -13.34 9.36
C PHE A 243 15.07 -12.67 8.93
N ARG A 244 14.31 -13.37 8.08
CA ARG A 244 13.00 -12.98 7.56
C ARG A 244 11.94 -13.96 8.03
N ARG A 245 10.69 -13.50 8.13
CA ARG A 245 9.55 -14.33 8.45
C ARG A 245 8.32 -13.90 7.69
N GLU A 246 7.45 -14.85 7.38
CA GLU A 246 6.11 -14.58 6.89
C GLU A 246 5.19 -14.21 8.07
N LYS A 247 4.45 -13.10 7.95
CA LYS A 247 3.53 -12.64 8.99
C LYS A 247 2.30 -11.95 8.37
N THR A 248 1.12 -12.23 8.92
CA THR A 248 -0.07 -11.38 8.68
C THR A 248 0.07 -10.10 9.49
N ILE A 249 -0.05 -8.97 8.81
CA ILE A 249 0.01 -7.66 9.46
C ILE A 249 -1.37 -7.35 10.03
N ALA A 250 -1.47 -7.15 11.35
CA ALA A 250 -2.72 -6.77 12.00
C ALA A 250 -2.90 -5.24 11.97
N LEU A 251 -4.16 -4.78 12.00
CA LEU A 251 -4.49 -3.39 12.30
C LEU A 251 -4.25 -3.12 13.79
N ALA A 252 -3.86 -1.90 14.12
CA ALA A 252 -3.60 -1.42 15.46
C ALA A 252 -4.88 -1.09 16.24
#